data_AF-A0A482RGK7-F1
#
_entry.id   AF-A0A482RGK7-F1
#
_cell.length_a   1.000
_cell.length_b   1.000
_cell.length_c   1.000
_cell.angle_alpha   90.00
_cell.angle_beta   90.00
_cell.angle_gamma   90.00
#
_symmetry.space_group_name_H-M   'P 1'
#
loop_
_entity.id
_entity.type
_entity.pdbx_description
1 polymer ?
#
loop_
_entity_poly.entity_id
_entity_poly.type
_entity_poly.pdbx_seq_one_letter_code
_entity_poly.pdbx_strand_id
1 'polypeptide(L)'
;MRACVYAPLCRPHADALTQEAAQVYLQKQLKTNEDDLAIFTAFLGFNFAVLKTNFYRTGGVALSFRLSPTFLGAEYPDKPHGIFFVVGAEFRGFHTRFADVARGGIRLIKSASPQAYTNNLAGLFDECYSLASTQQRKNKDIPEGGSKGVILLNLGHQDKTHVAFSKYVDSIMDILLPNAEIVDHLGTCDHARACACAPARVRLRVCACACAPARVRLPTAVLLHPLHPRNPSLQARKKSCSLVRMKIRQT
;
A
#
# COMPACT_ATOMS: atom_id res chain seq x y z
N MET A 1 1.97 24.81 15.51
CA MET A 1 2.50 23.47 15.17
C MET A 1 1.42 22.45 15.49
N ARG A 2 0.78 21.84 14.48
CA ARG A 2 -0.11 20.69 14.73
C ARG A 2 0.78 19.47 14.89
N ALA A 3 0.74 18.84 16.06
CA ALA A 3 1.42 17.56 16.27
C ALA A 3 0.91 16.56 15.23
N CYS A 4 1.82 15.80 14.63
CA CYS A 4 1.45 14.69 13.75
C CYS A 4 0.63 13.70 14.58
N VAL A 5 -0.67 13.59 14.28
CA VAL A 5 -1.63 12.74 15.02
C VAL A 5 -1.24 11.26 14.95
N TYR A 6 -0.31 10.90 14.05
CA TYR A 6 0.20 9.55 13.81
C TYR A 6 1.67 9.35 14.24
N ALA A 7 2.22 10.23 15.09
CA ALA A 7 3.56 10.06 15.69
C ALA A 7 3.88 8.64 16.24
N PRO A 8 2.92 7.83 16.73
CA PRO A 8 3.22 6.45 17.16
C PRO A 8 3.59 5.49 16.03
N LEU A 9 3.15 5.71 14.79
CA LEU A 9 3.45 4.86 13.63
C LEU A 9 4.78 5.22 12.94
N CYS A 10 5.27 6.44 13.17
CA CYS A 10 6.54 6.96 12.68
C CYS A 10 7.70 6.71 13.67
N ARG A 11 7.67 5.62 14.44
CA ARG A 11 8.80 5.29 15.31
C ARG A 11 9.92 4.67 14.46
N PRO A 12 11.15 5.19 14.49
CA PRO A 12 12.28 4.43 13.99
C PRO A 12 12.36 3.15 14.83
N HIS A 13 12.16 2.00 14.18
CA HIS A 13 12.28 0.71 14.84
C HIS A 13 13.75 0.56 15.26
N ALA A 14 14.02 0.68 16.56
CA ALA A 14 15.38 0.71 17.11
C ALA A 14 16.14 -0.63 16.91
N ASP A 15 15.42 -1.69 16.52
CA ASP A 15 15.97 -3.02 16.22
C ASP A 15 15.50 -3.50 14.84
N ALA A 16 15.87 -2.78 13.77
CA ALA A 16 15.60 -3.25 12.41
C ALA A 16 16.46 -4.49 12.12
N LEU A 17 15.87 -5.67 12.32
CA LEU A 17 16.51 -6.94 12.02
C LEU A 17 16.80 -7.00 10.50
N THR A 18 18.06 -7.19 10.11
CA THR A 18 18.42 -7.25 8.69
C THR A 18 17.82 -8.50 8.04
N GLN A 19 17.66 -8.48 6.72
CA GLN A 19 17.09 -9.61 5.98
C GLN A 19 17.90 -10.89 6.21
N GLU A 20 19.22 -10.78 6.27
CA GLU A 20 20.14 -11.90 6.50
C GLU A 20 19.99 -12.46 7.92
N ALA A 21 19.89 -11.60 8.92
CA ALA A 21 19.69 -12.02 10.30
C ALA A 21 18.35 -12.75 10.49
N ALA A 22 17.29 -12.29 9.80
CA ALA A 22 15.98 -12.91 9.84
C ALA A 22 16.00 -14.29 9.16
N GLN A 23 16.69 -14.41 8.02
CA GLN A 23 16.85 -15.69 7.32
C GLN A 23 17.56 -16.72 8.19
N VAL A 24 18.68 -16.34 8.83
CA VAL A 24 19.42 -17.23 9.75
C VAL A 24 18.53 -17.65 10.92
N TYR A 25 17.72 -16.74 11.46
CA TYR A 25 16.79 -17.06 12.53
C TYR A 25 15.73 -18.09 12.08
N LEU A 26 15.10 -17.89 10.92
CA LEU A 26 14.10 -18.82 10.39
C LEU A 26 14.69 -20.20 10.13
N GLN A 27 15.88 -20.28 9.52
CA GLN A 27 16.60 -21.55 9.28
C GLN A 27 16.88 -22.30 10.58
N LYS A 28 17.22 -21.59 11.66
CA LYS A 28 17.48 -22.20 12.97
C LYS A 28 16.21 -22.75 13.61
N GLN A 29 15.09 -22.02 13.53
CA GLN A 29 13.83 -22.41 14.17
C GLN A 29 13.08 -23.51 13.41
N LEU A 30 13.12 -23.47 12.07
CA LEU A 30 12.31 -24.32 11.20
C LEU A 30 13.14 -25.41 10.51
N LYS A 31 14.32 -25.74 11.05
CA LYS A 31 15.26 -26.71 10.46
C LYS A 31 14.63 -28.07 10.09
N THR A 32 13.60 -28.49 10.82
CA THR A 32 12.94 -29.79 10.63
C THR A 32 11.74 -29.75 9.70
N ASN A 33 11.22 -28.57 9.35
CA ASN A 33 10.04 -28.41 8.49
C ASN A 33 10.39 -27.55 7.27
N GLU A 34 10.74 -28.22 6.18
CA GLU A 34 11.16 -27.57 4.93
C GLU A 34 10.04 -26.72 4.31
N ASP A 35 8.79 -27.17 4.40
CA ASP A 35 7.63 -26.46 3.87
C ASP A 35 7.40 -25.14 4.61
N ASP A 36 7.41 -25.18 5.94
CA ASP A 36 7.29 -23.98 6.77
C ASP A 36 8.45 -23.02 6.47
N LEU A 37 9.68 -23.54 6.39
CA LEU A 37 10.85 -22.73 6.09
C LEU A 37 10.71 -22.01 4.74
N ALA A 38 10.21 -22.71 3.70
CA ALA A 38 9.96 -22.11 2.40
C ALA A 38 8.90 -21.00 2.46
N ILE A 39 7.79 -21.25 3.15
CA ILE A 39 6.68 -20.30 3.31
C ILE A 39 7.14 -19.04 4.06
N PHE A 40 7.81 -19.20 5.20
CA PHE A 40 8.28 -18.05 6.00
C PHE A 40 9.41 -17.28 5.31
N THR A 41 10.27 -17.96 4.55
CA THR A 41 11.28 -17.29 3.72
C THR A 41 10.63 -16.45 2.63
N ALA A 42 9.55 -16.94 2.00
CA ALA A 42 8.80 -16.17 1.02
C ALA A 42 8.12 -14.94 1.64
N PHE A 43 7.52 -15.07 2.83
CA PHE A 43 6.96 -13.92 3.55
C PHE A 43 8.01 -12.87 3.91
N LEU A 44 9.19 -13.33 4.35
CA LEU A 44 10.30 -12.44 4.65
C LEU A 44 10.72 -11.66 3.40
N GLY A 45 10.95 -12.36 2.28
CA GLY A 45 11.28 -11.74 1.00
C GLY A 45 10.22 -10.76 0.52
N PHE A 46 8.94 -11.12 0.66
CA PHE A 46 7.82 -10.23 0.34
C PHE A 46 7.87 -8.95 1.18
N ASN A 47 8.00 -9.08 2.51
CA ASN A 47 8.04 -7.91 3.39
C ASN A 47 9.20 -6.99 3.01
N PHE A 48 10.43 -7.48 2.85
CA PHE A 48 11.55 -6.64 2.43
C PHE A 48 11.39 -6.00 1.03
N ALA A 49 10.59 -6.62 0.16
CA ALA A 49 10.29 -6.06 -1.16
C ALA A 49 9.19 -5.00 -1.16
N VAL A 50 8.33 -4.95 -0.14
CA VAL A 50 7.28 -3.92 -0.04
C VAL A 50 7.94 -2.56 0.16
N LEU A 51 7.59 -1.59 -0.67
CA LEU A 51 7.98 -0.19 -0.53
C LEU A 51 6.86 0.62 0.09
N LYS A 52 5.60 0.39 -0.31
CA LYS A 52 4.43 1.09 0.23
C LYS A 52 3.25 0.16 0.35
N THR A 53 2.41 0.37 1.36
CA THR A 53 1.17 -0.41 1.52
C THR A 53 0.04 0.40 2.14
N ASN A 54 -1.19 0.06 1.75
CA ASN A 54 -2.41 0.55 2.38
C ASN A 54 -2.93 -0.39 3.49
N PHE A 55 -2.18 -1.42 3.88
CA PHE A 55 -2.59 -2.43 4.86
C PHE A 55 -3.03 -1.83 6.21
N TYR A 56 -2.41 -0.73 6.64
CA TYR A 56 -2.71 -0.08 7.92
C TYR A 56 -3.85 0.95 7.85
N ARG A 57 -4.40 1.19 6.64
CA ARG A 57 -5.48 2.14 6.44
C ARG A 57 -6.80 1.58 6.98
N THR A 58 -7.51 2.40 7.74
CA THR A 58 -8.88 2.05 8.17
C THR A 58 -9.86 2.16 7.00
N GLY A 59 -10.72 1.14 6.82
CA GLY A 59 -11.76 1.16 5.77
C GLY A 59 -11.28 0.87 4.34
N GLY A 60 -10.09 0.28 4.16
CA GLY A 60 -9.62 -0.16 2.83
C GLY A 60 -10.51 -1.26 2.23
N VAL A 61 -10.87 -1.12 0.95
CA VAL A 61 -11.72 -2.08 0.23
C VAL A 61 -10.97 -3.30 -0.30
N ALA A 62 -9.68 -3.13 -0.54
CA ALA A 62 -8.73 -4.16 -0.93
C ALA A 62 -7.30 -3.72 -0.56
N LEU A 63 -6.42 -4.70 -0.39
CA LEU A 63 -5.02 -4.50 -0.03
C LEU A 63 -4.21 -4.21 -1.28
N SER A 64 -3.28 -3.29 -1.19
CA SER A 64 -2.30 -3.04 -2.22
C SER A 64 -0.91 -2.87 -1.62
N PHE A 65 0.08 -3.30 -2.40
CA PHE A 65 1.48 -3.25 -2.07
C PHE A 65 2.26 -2.77 -3.29
N ARG A 66 3.00 -1.68 -3.17
CA ARG A 66 4.03 -1.31 -4.14
C ARG A 66 5.28 -2.10 -3.80
N LEU A 67 5.74 -2.94 -4.71
CA LEU A 67 6.92 -3.78 -4.55
C LEU A 67 8.09 -3.19 -5.34
N SER A 68 9.29 -3.36 -4.78
CA SER A 68 10.56 -3.14 -5.45
C SER A 68 10.79 -4.25 -6.48
N PRO A 69 11.25 -3.96 -7.71
CA PRO A 69 11.58 -4.98 -8.72
C PRO A 69 12.88 -5.76 -8.40
N THR A 70 13.55 -5.45 -7.28
CA THR A 70 14.88 -5.99 -6.95
C THR A 70 14.90 -7.50 -6.76
N PHE A 71 13.77 -8.12 -6.41
CA PHE A 71 13.65 -9.57 -6.24
C PHE A 71 13.48 -10.33 -7.57
N LEU A 72 13.25 -9.64 -8.69
CA LEU A 72 13.09 -10.27 -9.99
C LEU A 72 14.44 -10.79 -10.52
N GLY A 73 14.45 -12.03 -11.02
CA GLY A 73 15.62 -12.69 -11.59
C GLY A 73 15.91 -12.31 -13.04
N ALA A 74 16.77 -13.10 -13.69
CA ALA A 74 17.22 -12.90 -15.06
C ALA A 74 16.12 -13.14 -16.11
N GLU A 75 15.05 -13.84 -15.73
CA GLU A 75 13.86 -14.08 -16.55
C GLU A 75 13.08 -12.80 -16.88
N TYR A 76 13.32 -11.71 -16.14
CA TYR A 76 12.75 -10.38 -16.39
C TYR A 76 13.86 -9.38 -16.78
N PRO A 77 14.25 -9.31 -18.07
CA PRO A 77 15.41 -8.53 -18.51
C PRO A 77 15.26 -7.03 -18.29
N ASP A 78 14.05 -6.49 -18.53
CA ASP A 78 13.73 -5.09 -18.30
C ASP A 78 13.11 -4.94 -16.91
N LYS A 79 13.83 -4.36 -15.96
CA LYS A 79 13.30 -4.18 -14.61
C LYS A 79 12.21 -3.09 -14.61
N PRO A 80 10.98 -3.39 -14.16
CA PRO A 80 9.94 -2.38 -14.04
C PRO A 80 10.32 -1.29 -13.03
N HIS A 81 9.87 -0.06 -13.25
CA HIS A 81 10.01 1.02 -12.27
C HIS A 81 9.17 0.74 -11.00
N GLY A 82 8.02 0.09 -11.15
CA GLY A 82 7.17 -0.26 -10.01
C GLY A 82 6.23 -1.40 -10.34
N ILE A 83 6.08 -2.29 -9.36
CA ILE A 83 5.12 -3.40 -9.39
C ILE A 83 4.11 -3.12 -8.28
N PHE A 84 2.83 -3.14 -8.60
CA PHE A 84 1.77 -3.06 -7.60
C PHE A 84 1.06 -4.39 -7.56
N PHE A 85 1.04 -5.00 -6.39
CA PHE A 85 0.25 -6.19 -6.11
C PHE A 85 -1.02 -5.76 -5.40
N VAL A 86 -2.18 -6.23 -5.86
CA VAL A 86 -3.49 -5.87 -5.31
C VAL A 86 -4.27 -7.15 -5.00
N VAL A 87 -4.79 -7.23 -3.78
CA VAL A 87 -5.56 -8.37 -3.29
C VAL A 87 -6.88 -7.88 -2.74
N GLY A 88 -7.98 -8.29 -3.38
CA GLY A 88 -9.34 -8.10 -2.89
C GLY A 88 -10.00 -9.44 -2.55
N ALA A 89 -11.16 -9.38 -1.89
CA ALA A 89 -11.95 -10.59 -1.61
C ALA A 89 -12.39 -11.32 -2.90
N GLU A 90 -12.61 -10.56 -3.98
CA GLU A 90 -13.09 -11.08 -5.26
C GLU A 90 -11.98 -11.37 -6.28
N PHE A 91 -10.77 -10.83 -6.09
CA PHE A 91 -9.76 -10.84 -7.14
C PHE A 91 -8.34 -10.78 -6.60
N ARG A 92 -7.40 -11.16 -7.47
CA ARG A 92 -5.97 -10.88 -7.34
C ARG A 92 -5.52 -10.13 -8.58
N GLY A 93 -4.64 -9.16 -8.42
CA GLY A 93 -4.22 -8.34 -9.55
C GLY A 93 -2.81 -7.82 -9.41
N PHE A 94 -2.24 -7.51 -10.57
CA PHE A 94 -0.97 -6.82 -10.69
C PHE A 94 -1.13 -5.54 -11.49
N HIS A 95 -0.24 -4.59 -11.25
CA HIS A 95 -0.03 -3.43 -12.09
C HIS A 95 1.48 -3.25 -12.26
N THR A 96 1.96 -3.30 -13.49
CA THR A 96 3.39 -3.14 -13.77
C THR A 96 3.60 -1.84 -14.54
N ARG A 97 4.58 -1.02 -14.11
CA ARG A 97 4.97 0.23 -14.78
C ARG A 97 6.46 0.24 -15.07
N PHE A 98 6.84 0.67 -16.26
CA PHE A 98 8.24 0.81 -16.68
C PHE A 98 8.81 2.23 -16.50
N ALA A 99 7.98 3.20 -16.16
CA ALA A 99 8.39 4.56 -15.84
C ALA A 99 7.56 5.10 -14.66
N ASP A 100 7.97 6.24 -14.11
CA ASP A 100 7.23 6.96 -13.07
C ASP A 100 5.87 7.45 -13.60
N VAL A 101 5.90 8.15 -14.73
CA VAL A 101 4.73 8.47 -15.53
C VAL A 101 4.59 7.41 -16.63
N ALA A 102 3.56 6.56 -16.52
CA ALA A 102 3.34 5.46 -17.45
C ALA A 102 1.86 5.32 -17.83
N ARG A 103 1.60 4.97 -19.09
CA ARG A 103 0.26 4.78 -19.64
C ARG A 103 -0.01 3.32 -20.03
N GLY A 104 -1.24 2.89 -19.79
CA GLY A 104 -1.70 1.58 -20.17
C GLY A 104 -3.07 1.24 -19.63
N GLY A 105 -3.71 0.27 -20.27
CA GLY A 105 -5.04 -0.21 -19.88
C GLY A 105 -4.99 -1.29 -18.80
N ILE A 106 -6.16 -1.58 -18.24
CA ILE A 106 -6.39 -2.67 -17.30
C ILE A 106 -7.08 -3.82 -18.03
N ARG A 107 -6.60 -5.05 -17.86
CA ARG A 107 -7.19 -6.28 -18.37
C ARG A 107 -7.87 -7.01 -17.23
N LEU A 108 -9.08 -7.52 -17.48
CA LEU A 108 -9.78 -8.39 -16.54
C LEU A 108 -9.85 -9.81 -17.12
N ILE A 109 -9.46 -10.78 -16.32
CA ILE A 109 -9.39 -12.21 -16.67
C ILE A 109 -10.46 -12.94 -15.88
N LYS A 110 -11.32 -13.65 -16.62
CA LYS A 110 -12.29 -14.60 -16.10
C LYS A 110 -11.81 -16.01 -16.35
N SER A 111 -12.13 -16.91 -15.44
CA SER A 111 -11.78 -18.32 -15.54
C SER A 111 -13.05 -19.16 -15.61
N ALA A 112 -13.23 -19.89 -16.71
CA ALA A 112 -14.41 -20.71 -16.93
C ALA A 112 -14.39 -22.02 -16.12
N SER A 113 -13.20 -22.50 -15.75
CA SER A 113 -13.01 -23.74 -14.98
C SER A 113 -11.97 -23.57 -13.88
N PRO A 114 -11.98 -24.42 -12.84
CA PRO A 114 -10.94 -24.45 -11.81
C PRO A 114 -9.53 -24.62 -12.38
N GLN A 115 -9.35 -25.48 -13.38
CA GLN A 115 -8.05 -25.67 -14.03
C GLN A 115 -7.58 -24.40 -14.75
N ALA A 116 -8.48 -23.73 -15.48
CA ALA A 116 -8.16 -22.46 -16.13
C ALA A 116 -7.76 -21.39 -15.10
N TYR A 117 -8.44 -21.37 -13.94
CA TYR A 117 -8.08 -20.45 -12.85
C TYR A 117 -6.70 -20.73 -12.27
N THR A 118 -6.35 -21.99 -12.00
CA THR A 118 -5.02 -22.35 -11.49
C THR A 118 -3.92 -21.91 -12.47
N ASN A 119 -4.11 -22.17 -13.77
CA ASN A 119 -3.15 -21.75 -14.80
C ASN A 119 -3.02 -20.22 -14.87
N ASN A 120 -4.16 -19.51 -14.88
CA ASN A 120 -4.19 -18.04 -14.91
C ASN A 120 -3.56 -17.43 -13.65
N LEU A 121 -3.72 -18.08 -12.49
CA LEU A 121 -3.15 -17.61 -11.23
C LEU A 121 -1.63 -17.77 -11.23
N ALA A 122 -1.11 -18.91 -11.70
CA ALA A 122 0.32 -19.16 -11.77
C ALA A 122 1.05 -18.19 -12.70
N GLY A 123 0.49 -17.89 -13.88
CA GLY A 123 1.07 -16.98 -14.87
C GLY A 123 0.61 -15.52 -14.76
N LEU A 124 -0.06 -15.11 -13.67
CA LEU A 124 -0.73 -13.81 -13.60
C LEU A 124 0.25 -12.63 -13.74
N PHE A 125 1.40 -12.72 -13.07
CA PHE A 125 2.42 -11.69 -13.13
C PHE A 125 3.10 -11.65 -14.50
N ASP A 126 3.42 -12.81 -15.08
CA ASP A 126 4.10 -12.92 -16.37
C ASP A 126 3.26 -12.31 -17.50
N GLU A 127 1.94 -12.55 -17.48
CA GLU A 127 0.99 -11.92 -18.39
C GLU A 127 1.03 -10.39 -18.25
N CYS A 128 0.98 -9.88 -17.01
CA CYS A 128 1.02 -8.45 -16.73
C CYS A 128 2.33 -7.80 -17.21
N TYR A 129 3.46 -8.43 -16.89
CA TYR A 129 4.80 -7.97 -17.28
C TYR A 129 4.97 -7.95 -18.80
N SER A 130 4.61 -9.03 -19.49
CA SER A 130 4.76 -9.17 -20.94
C SER A 130 3.95 -8.12 -21.71
N LEU A 131 2.73 -7.86 -21.24
CA LEU A 131 1.87 -6.80 -21.81
C LEU A 131 2.41 -5.40 -21.53
N ALA A 132 2.89 -5.14 -20.32
CA ALA A 132 3.47 -3.85 -19.95
C ALA A 132 4.77 -3.56 -20.71
N SER A 133 5.64 -4.56 -20.89
CA SER A 133 6.89 -4.45 -21.65
C SER A 133 6.62 -4.18 -23.13
N THR A 134 5.59 -4.82 -23.69
CA THR A 134 5.13 -4.52 -25.05
C THR A 134 4.58 -3.09 -25.14
N GLN A 135 3.87 -2.62 -24.12
CA GLN A 135 3.37 -1.25 -24.07
C GLN A 135 4.51 -0.22 -23.97
N GLN A 136 5.58 -0.54 -23.25
CA GLN A 136 6.79 0.28 -23.17
C GLN A 136 7.43 0.45 -24.55
N ARG A 137 7.61 -0.63 -25.31
CA ARG A 137 8.16 -0.58 -26.68
C ARG A 137 7.29 0.24 -27.64
N LYS A 138 5.96 0.15 -27.49
CA LYS A 138 5.01 0.95 -28.29
C LYS A 138 5.05 2.45 -27.94
N ASN A 139 5.44 2.79 -26.72
CA ASN A 139 5.49 4.15 -26.21
C ASN A 139 6.86 4.82 -26.41
N LYS A 140 7.74 4.27 -27.26
CA LYS A 140 9.11 4.78 -27.45
C LYS A 140 9.18 6.24 -27.94
N ASP A 141 8.12 6.72 -28.60
CA ASP A 141 8.08 8.04 -29.25
C ASP A 141 7.38 9.12 -28.40
N ILE A 142 7.06 8.84 -27.14
CA ILE A 142 6.35 9.76 -26.22
C ILE A 142 7.07 9.84 -24.86
N PRO A 143 6.82 10.90 -24.06
CA PRO A 143 7.48 11.03 -22.76
C PRO A 143 7.00 10.02 -21.70
N GLU A 144 5.80 9.43 -21.85
CA GLU A 144 5.26 8.46 -20.88
C GLU A 144 5.67 7.01 -21.17
N GLY A 145 6.08 6.28 -20.13
CA GLY A 145 6.39 4.86 -20.23
C GLY A 145 5.16 3.97 -20.43
N GLY A 146 5.40 2.66 -20.55
CA GLY A 146 4.39 1.62 -20.63
C GLY A 146 3.98 1.11 -19.27
N SER A 147 2.67 0.90 -19.11
CA SER A 147 2.10 0.18 -17.98
C SER A 147 1.04 -0.82 -18.42
N LYS A 148 0.69 -1.73 -17.53
CA LYS A 148 -0.49 -2.58 -17.68
C LYS A 148 -1.00 -2.99 -16.31
N GLY A 149 -2.32 -3.02 -16.15
CA GLY A 149 -2.98 -3.69 -15.03
C GLY A 149 -3.60 -5.00 -15.48
N VAL A 150 -3.55 -6.02 -14.63
CA VAL A 150 -4.26 -7.29 -14.84
C VAL A 150 -5.02 -7.64 -13.56
N ILE A 151 -6.29 -8.00 -13.68
CA ILE A 151 -7.19 -8.41 -12.60
C ILE A 151 -7.68 -9.82 -12.91
N LEU A 152 -7.37 -10.79 -12.06
CA LEU A 152 -7.91 -12.14 -12.12
C LEU A 152 -9.03 -12.29 -11.09
N LEU A 153 -10.24 -12.62 -11.56
CA LEU A 153 -11.36 -12.91 -10.67
C LEU A 153 -11.19 -14.30 -10.01
N ASN A 154 -11.50 -14.36 -8.72
CA ASN A 154 -11.58 -15.62 -7.95
C ASN A 154 -12.71 -16.50 -8.50
N LEU A 155 -12.57 -17.82 -8.39
CA LEU A 155 -13.52 -18.80 -8.96
C LEU A 155 -14.99 -18.55 -8.58
N GLY A 156 -15.27 -18.19 -7.32
CA GLY A 156 -16.62 -17.92 -6.85
C GLY A 156 -17.19 -16.53 -7.19
N HIS A 157 -16.45 -15.72 -7.95
CA HIS A 157 -16.75 -14.29 -8.14
C HIS A 157 -16.68 -13.84 -9.61
N GLN A 158 -16.90 -14.76 -10.56
CA GLN A 158 -16.78 -14.48 -12.01
C GLN A 158 -17.80 -13.47 -12.55
N ASP A 159 -18.90 -13.25 -11.82
CA ASP A 159 -19.95 -12.28 -12.06
C ASP A 159 -19.61 -10.88 -11.49
N LYS A 160 -18.75 -10.79 -10.47
CA LYS A 160 -18.40 -9.55 -9.75
C LYS A 160 -17.34 -8.68 -10.46
N THR A 161 -17.41 -8.61 -11.78
CA THR A 161 -16.44 -7.91 -12.64
C THR A 161 -16.31 -6.43 -12.30
N HIS A 162 -17.44 -5.72 -12.23
CA HIS A 162 -17.46 -4.28 -11.97
C HIS A 162 -16.95 -3.97 -10.56
N VAL A 163 -17.37 -4.74 -9.56
CA VAL A 163 -16.96 -4.57 -8.17
C VAL A 163 -15.45 -4.78 -8.02
N ALA A 164 -14.91 -5.86 -8.60
CA ALA A 164 -13.48 -6.13 -8.59
C ALA A 164 -12.68 -5.01 -9.26
N PHE A 165 -13.15 -4.51 -10.41
CA PHE A 165 -12.52 -3.40 -11.11
C PHE A 165 -12.50 -2.12 -10.25
N SER A 166 -13.64 -1.73 -9.67
CA SER A 166 -13.73 -0.54 -8.81
C SER A 166 -12.81 -0.66 -7.60
N LYS A 167 -12.82 -1.81 -6.91
CA LYS A 167 -11.93 -2.05 -5.76
C LYS A 167 -10.45 -2.03 -6.14
N TYR A 168 -10.09 -2.61 -7.28
CA TYR A 168 -8.73 -2.56 -7.79
C TYR A 168 -8.27 -1.12 -8.03
N VAL A 169 -9.09 -0.29 -8.69
CA VAL A 169 -8.76 1.11 -8.95
C VAL A 169 -8.63 1.88 -7.63
N ASP A 170 -9.57 1.71 -6.70
CA ASP A 170 -9.55 2.37 -5.39
C ASP A 170 -8.25 2.04 -4.62
N SER A 171 -7.88 0.77 -4.54
CA SER A 171 -6.65 0.34 -3.86
C SER A 171 -5.36 0.81 -4.55
N ILE A 172 -5.37 0.97 -5.88
CA ILE A 172 -4.24 1.58 -6.58
C ILE A 172 -4.16 3.07 -6.22
N MET A 173 -5.29 3.79 -6.20
CA MET A 173 -5.33 5.21 -5.86
C MET A 173 -4.84 5.48 -4.43
N ASP A 174 -5.11 4.56 -3.49
CA ASP A 174 -4.61 4.64 -2.12
C ASP A 174 -3.09 4.77 -2.04
N ILE A 175 -2.35 4.08 -2.92
CA ILE A 175 -0.88 4.09 -2.90
C ILE A 175 -0.31 5.24 -3.72
N LEU A 176 -1.05 5.72 -4.72
CA LEU A 176 -0.58 6.82 -5.57
C LEU A 176 -0.80 8.18 -4.94
N LEU A 177 -1.89 8.35 -4.19
CA LEU A 177 -2.23 9.61 -3.57
C LEU A 177 -1.57 9.75 -2.21
N PRO A 178 -1.08 10.95 -1.86
CA PRO A 178 -0.47 11.18 -0.56
C PRO A 178 -1.52 11.03 0.53
N ASN A 179 -1.32 10.06 1.42
CA ASN A 179 -2.15 9.83 2.60
C ASN A 179 -1.25 9.48 3.80
N ALA A 180 -1.55 10.06 4.97
CA ALA A 180 -0.80 9.86 6.20
C ALA A 180 -0.90 8.42 6.75
N GLU A 181 -1.94 7.67 6.38
CA GLU A 181 -2.16 6.29 6.82
C GLU A 181 -1.42 5.26 5.94
N ILE A 182 -0.82 5.69 4.83
CA ILE A 182 -0.04 4.84 3.93
C ILE A 182 1.41 4.80 4.44
N VAL A 183 1.86 3.60 4.76
CA VAL A 183 3.18 3.38 5.35
C VAL A 183 4.15 2.99 4.25
N ASP A 184 5.23 3.76 4.13
CA ASP A 184 6.42 3.36 3.35
C ASP A 184 7.32 2.50 4.25
N HIS A 185 8.04 1.53 3.67
CA HIS A 185 8.96 0.64 4.39
C HIS A 185 10.06 1.37 5.18
N LEU A 186 10.29 2.66 4.90
CA LEU A 186 11.18 3.51 5.68
C LEU A 186 10.48 4.29 6.81
N GLY A 187 9.20 4.06 7.07
CA GLY A 187 8.42 4.82 8.07
C GLY A 187 8.43 6.34 7.82
N THR A 188 8.88 6.78 6.65
CA THR A 188 8.77 8.16 6.21
C THR A 188 7.40 8.26 5.56
N CYS A 189 6.43 8.77 6.30
CA CYS A 189 5.20 9.26 5.68
C CYS A 189 5.61 10.12 4.47
N ASP A 190 5.01 9.93 3.28
CA ASP A 190 5.35 10.70 2.06
C ASP A 190 5.36 12.23 2.30
N HIS A 191 4.66 12.68 3.34
CA HIS A 191 4.73 14.04 3.87
C HIS A 191 6.13 14.51 4.31
N ALA A 192 7.10 13.64 4.58
CA ALA A 192 8.46 14.03 4.97
C ALA A 192 9.25 14.69 3.81
N ARG A 193 8.85 14.47 2.55
CA ARG A 193 9.40 15.22 1.40
C ARG A 193 8.67 16.54 1.15
N ALA A 194 7.42 16.68 1.58
CA ALA A 194 6.60 17.89 1.41
C ALA A 194 6.61 18.83 2.63
N CYS A 195 6.91 18.31 3.81
CA CYS A 195 7.02 19.08 5.05
C CYS A 195 8.50 19.33 5.31
N ALA A 196 8.88 20.60 5.49
CA ALA A 196 10.22 21.05 5.86
C ALA A 196 10.64 20.62 7.29
N CYS A 197 10.39 19.37 7.65
CA CYS A 197 10.87 18.73 8.86
C CYS A 197 12.21 18.07 8.53
N ALA A 198 13.23 18.89 8.26
CA ALA A 198 14.60 18.40 8.32
C ALA A 198 14.81 17.72 9.69
N PRO A 199 15.51 16.58 9.78
CA PRO A 199 15.91 16.07 11.08
C PRO A 199 16.79 17.14 11.69
N ALA A 200 16.29 17.81 12.74
CA ALA A 200 17.10 18.71 13.52
C ALA A 200 18.27 17.86 14.03
N ARG A 201 19.45 18.07 13.43
CA ARG A 201 20.71 17.51 13.94
C ARG A 201 20.83 18.00 15.37
N VAL A 202 20.53 17.14 16.33
CA VAL A 202 20.89 17.37 17.72
C VAL A 202 22.41 17.28 17.76
N ARG A 203 23.08 18.45 17.64
CA ARG A 203 24.45 18.60 18.10
C ARG A 203 24.40 18.34 19.61
N LEU A 204 24.89 17.18 20.03
CA LEU A 204 25.18 16.92 21.43
C LEU A 204 26.21 17.96 21.91
N ARG A 205 25.74 19.04 22.53
CA ARG A 205 26.54 19.75 23.52
C ARG A 205 26.17 19.14 24.85
N VAL A 206 27.08 18.31 25.38
CA VAL A 206 27.03 17.87 26.76
C VAL A 206 27.15 19.12 27.62
N CYS A 207 26.07 19.50 28.31
CA CYS A 207 26.12 20.44 29.41
C CYS A 207 25.45 19.76 30.59
N ALA A 208 26.27 19.39 31.58
CA ALA A 208 25.83 18.80 32.82
C ALA A 208 25.14 19.86 33.68
N CYS A 209 23.88 19.63 34.06
CA CYS A 209 23.35 20.19 35.30
C CYS A 209 22.17 19.35 35.81
N ALA A 210 22.23 18.99 37.09
CA ALA A 210 21.28 18.16 37.81
C ALA A 210 20.10 18.99 38.35
N CYS A 211 18.87 18.42 38.40
CA CYS A 211 17.95 18.51 39.56
C CYS A 211 16.61 17.77 39.33
N ALA A 212 16.36 16.80 40.24
CA ALA A 212 15.14 16.31 40.90
C ALA A 212 13.86 15.82 40.12
N PRO A 213 13.16 14.77 40.64
CA PRO A 213 11.95 14.21 40.03
C PRO A 213 10.64 14.79 40.62
N ALA A 214 9.64 15.07 39.78
CA ALA A 214 8.29 15.44 40.22
C ALA A 214 7.29 14.29 39.96
N ARG A 215 6.60 13.86 41.02
CA ARG A 215 5.51 12.85 41.01
C ARG A 215 4.22 13.45 40.42
N VAL A 216 3.51 12.66 39.61
CA VAL A 216 2.18 13.00 39.07
C VAL A 216 1.09 12.40 39.97
N ARG A 217 0.12 13.20 40.41
CA ARG A 217 -1.18 12.76 40.99
C ARG A 217 -2.26 12.78 39.91
N LEU A 218 -3.09 11.75 39.86
CA LEU A 218 -4.35 11.68 39.11
C LEU A 218 -5.51 12.17 40.01
N PRO A 219 -6.52 12.89 39.49
CA PRO A 219 -7.78 13.09 40.20
C PRO A 219 -8.89 12.16 39.71
N THR A 220 -9.67 11.71 40.68
CA THR A 220 -10.87 10.85 40.60
C THR A 220 -12.15 11.67 40.37
N ALA A 221 -13.19 10.99 39.86
CA ALA A 221 -14.51 11.47 39.42
C ALA A 221 -15.40 12.21 40.46
N VAL A 222 -16.32 13.08 40.00
CA VAL A 222 -17.56 13.49 40.72
C VAL A 222 -18.71 13.94 39.77
N LEU A 223 -19.84 13.23 39.88
CA LEU A 223 -21.30 13.53 39.83
C LEU A 223 -22.05 14.37 38.75
N LEU A 224 -23.37 14.06 38.70
CA LEU A 224 -24.45 14.31 37.72
C LEU A 224 -25.35 15.56 37.96
N HIS A 225 -25.95 16.05 36.84
CA HIS A 225 -27.28 16.72 36.60
C HIS A 225 -27.57 18.17 37.11
N PRO A 226 -28.59 18.93 36.58
CA PRO A 226 -29.70 18.61 35.62
C PRO A 226 -29.94 19.64 34.44
N LEU A 227 -31.15 19.59 33.83
CA LEU A 227 -31.60 19.91 32.46
C LEU A 227 -31.99 21.38 32.07
N HIS A 228 -31.83 21.68 30.75
CA HIS A 228 -32.64 22.54 29.80
C HIS A 228 -32.64 24.10 29.87
N PRO A 229 -33.06 24.87 28.81
CA PRO A 229 -33.28 24.58 27.36
C PRO A 229 -32.78 25.67 26.33
N ARG A 230 -32.77 25.28 25.02
CA ARG A 230 -32.91 26.05 23.73
C ARG A 230 -32.23 27.43 23.49
N ASN A 231 -31.47 27.53 22.40
CA ASN A 231 -31.66 28.58 21.38
C ASN A 231 -31.13 28.15 19.97
N PRO A 232 -31.78 28.51 18.85
CA PRO A 232 -31.49 28.05 17.50
C PRO A 232 -30.78 29.10 16.63
N SER A 233 -29.75 28.70 15.87
CA SER A 233 -29.37 29.37 14.61
C SER A 233 -28.26 28.61 13.89
N LEU A 234 -28.63 27.65 13.04
CA LEU A 234 -27.75 27.06 12.03
C LEU A 234 -28.37 27.40 10.66
N GLN A 235 -27.93 28.51 10.07
CA GLN A 235 -28.19 28.78 8.66
C GLN A 235 -27.17 28.02 7.80
N ALA A 236 -27.70 27.00 7.12
CA ALA A 236 -27.02 26.22 6.10
C ALA A 236 -26.68 27.09 4.87
N ARG A 237 -25.43 27.05 4.42
CA ARG A 237 -25.07 27.41 3.04
C ARG A 237 -24.90 26.14 2.22
N LYS A 238 -25.94 25.79 1.46
CA LYS A 238 -25.88 24.84 0.34
C LYS A 238 -25.03 25.45 -0.78
N LYS A 239 -24.01 24.74 -1.26
CA LYS A 239 -23.45 24.94 -2.60
C LYS A 239 -23.58 23.65 -3.38
N SER A 240 -24.36 23.74 -4.45
CA SER A 240 -24.59 22.75 -5.49
C SER A 240 -23.28 22.28 -6.12
N CYS A 241 -23.11 20.96 -6.27
CA CYS A 241 -22.07 20.36 -7.11
C CYS A 241 -22.78 19.59 -8.23
N SER A 242 -22.61 20.07 -9.46
CA SER A 242 -23.17 19.51 -10.68
C SER A 242 -22.50 18.19 -11.06
N LEU A 243 -23.30 17.13 -11.22
CA LEU A 243 -22.89 15.82 -11.71
C LEU A 243 -22.43 15.89 -13.18
N VAL A 244 -21.17 15.53 -13.46
CA VAL A 244 -20.71 15.21 -14.82
C VAL A 244 -20.89 13.71 -15.03
N ARG A 245 -21.80 13.34 -15.95
CA ARG A 245 -22.17 11.96 -16.28
C ARG A 245 -21.25 11.45 -17.39
N MET A 246 -20.31 10.57 -17.08
CA MET A 246 -19.40 9.96 -18.07
C MET A 246 -19.98 8.61 -18.55
N LYS A 247 -20.19 8.50 -19.87
CA LYS A 247 -20.83 7.35 -20.53
C LYS A 247 -19.77 6.30 -20.87
N ILE A 248 -19.85 5.13 -20.24
CA ILE A 248 -19.02 3.96 -20.59
C ILE A 248 -19.68 3.27 -21.79
N ARG A 249 -18.98 3.19 -22.93
CA ARG A 249 -19.37 2.32 -24.05
C ARG A 249 -18.73 0.95 -23.83
N GLN A 250 -19.56 -0.09 -23.77
CA GLN A 250 -19.11 -1.47 -23.90
C GLN A 250 -19.01 -1.80 -25.39
N THR A 251 -17.86 -2.33 -25.81
CA THR A 251 -17.66 -3.05 -27.07
C THR A 251 -17.31 -4.47 -26.73
#